data_AF-A0A4R0KXY9-F1
#
_entry.id   AF-A0A4R0KXY9-F1
#
_cell.length_a   1.000
_cell.length_b   1.000
_cell.length_c   1.000
_cell.angle_alpha   90.00
_cell.angle_beta   90.00
_cell.angle_gamma   90.00
#
_symmetry.space_group_name_H-M   'P 1'
#
loop_
_entity.id
_entity.type
_entity.pdbx_description
1 polymer ?
#
loop_
_entity_poly.entity_id
_entity_poly.type
_entity_poly.pdbx_seq_one_letter_code
_entity_poly.pdbx_strand_id
1 'polypeptide(L)' 'MVPYLALPEGGEWIVILVIVVLLFGAKKLPELTKNAARAMNEFKKVQNGEDDEKPAVEPSSTEAGNRGAEGVREERGGS' A
#
# COMPACT_ATOMS: atom_id res chain seq x y z
N MET A 1 -21.79 -36.63 -12.81
CA MET A 1 -20.53 -36.27 -13.49
C MET A 1 -20.30 -34.79 -13.24
N VAL A 2 -19.68 -34.47 -12.11
CA VAL A 2 -19.42 -33.09 -11.70
C VAL A 2 -18.19 -32.61 -12.48
N PRO A 3 -18.21 -31.45 -13.16
CA PRO A 3 -17.07 -31.01 -13.93
C PRO A 3 -15.92 -30.73 -12.97
N TYR A 4 -14.74 -31.19 -13.38
CA TYR A 4 -13.42 -30.86 -12.87
C TYR A 4 -13.12 -29.37 -13.18
N LEU A 5 -14.03 -28.49 -12.79
CA LEU A 5 -13.75 -27.07 -12.64
C LEU A 5 -12.86 -27.04 -11.42
N ALA A 6 -11.57 -27.18 -11.69
CA ALA A 6 -10.46 -26.98 -10.77
C ALA A 6 -10.60 -25.59 -10.18
N LEU A 7 -11.51 -25.44 -9.21
CA LEU A 7 -11.45 -24.37 -8.25
C LEU A 7 -10.25 -24.73 -7.40
N PRO A 8 -9.14 -24.00 -7.54
CA PRO A 8 -7.97 -24.31 -6.78
C PRO A 8 -8.30 -24.24 -5.30
N GLU A 9 -7.99 -25.30 -4.55
CA GLU A 9 -8.25 -25.40 -3.11
C GLU A 9 -7.32 -24.47 -2.32
N GLY A 10 -7.44 -23.15 -2.51
CA GLY A 10 -6.72 -22.09 -1.80
C GLY A 10 -5.20 -22.03 -2.00
N GLY A 11 -4.51 -23.17 -2.09
CA GLY A 11 -3.06 -23.29 -2.17
C GLY A 11 -2.50 -22.82 -3.51
N GLU A 12 -3.18 -23.08 -4.63
CA GLU A 12 -2.68 -22.64 -5.93
C GLU A 12 -2.81 -21.11 -6.11
N TRP A 13 -3.77 -20.46 -5.43
CA TRP A 13 -3.85 -18.99 -5.38
C TRP A 13 -2.59 -18.37 -4.78
N ILE A 14 -2.02 -19.01 -3.75
CA ILE A 14 -0.77 -18.54 -3.13
C ILE A 14 0.38 -18.63 -4.14
N VAL A 15 0.47 -19.71 -4.90
CA VAL A 15 1.51 -19.88 -5.94
C VAL A 15 1.39 -18.79 -7.01
N ILE A 16 0.18 -18.50 -7.48
CA ILE A 16 -0.06 -17.44 -8.46
C ILE A 16 0.35 -16.07 -7.90
N LEU A 17 -0.05 -15.75 -6.66
CA LEU A 17 0.33 -14.50 -6.01
C LEU A 17 1.85 -14.36 -5.86
N VAL A 18 2.54 -15.44 -5.49
CA VAL A 18 4.01 -15.44 -5.38
C VAL A 18 4.64 -15.14 -6.74
N ILE A 19 4.19 -15.76 -7.83
CA ILE A 19 4.71 -15.49 -9.18
C ILE A 19 4.49 -14.02 -9.56
N VAL A 20 3.30 -13.48 -9.34
CA VAL A 20 2.99 -12.06 -9.64
C VAL A 20 3.89 -11.12 -8.82
N VAL A 21 4.08 -11.41 -7.53
CA VAL A 21 4.98 -10.63 -6.65
C VAL A 21 6.44 -10.72 -7.12
N LEU A 22 6.89 -11.85 -7.67
CA LEU A 22 8.25 -11.98 -8.21
C LEU A 22 8.43 -11.18 -9.51
N LEU A 23 7.43 -11.17 -10.39
CA LEU A 23 7.48 -10.45 -11.67
C LEU A 23 7.39 -8.92 -11.48
N PHE A 24 6.45 -8.47 -10.65
CA PHE A 24 6.21 -7.04 -10.43
C PHE A 24 6.98 -6.48 -9.25
N GLY A 25 7.37 -7.31 -8.28
CA GLY A 25 7.97 -6.90 -7.01
C GLY A 25 6.91 -6.56 -5.94
N ALA A 26 7.19 -6.93 -4.69
CA ALA A 26 6.29 -6.71 -3.55
C ALA A 26 5.95 -5.22 -3.30
N LYS A 27 6.79 -4.28 -3.75
CA LYS A 27 6.56 -2.84 -3.59
C LYS A 27 5.65 -2.25 -4.67
N LYS A 28 5.57 -2.86 -5.87
CA LYS A 28 4.83 -2.30 -7.01
C LYS A 28 3.33 -2.61 -6.97
N LEU A 29 2.94 -3.80 -6.53
CA LEU A 29 1.53 -4.15 -6.33
C LEU A 29 0.77 -3.18 -5.41
N PRO A 30 1.26 -2.86 -4.18
CA PRO A 30 0.58 -1.93 -3.30
C PRO A 30 0.66 -0.49 -3.80
N GLU A 31 1.75 -0.11 -4.49
CA GLU A 31 1.89 1.21 -5.11
C GLU A 31 0.82 1.39 -6.21
N LEU A 32 0.74 0.49 -7.19
CA LEU A 32 -0.28 0.54 -8.26
C LEU A 32 -1.71 0.50 -7.69
N THR A 33 -1.94 -0.31 -6.66
CA THR A 33 -3.26 -0.40 -6.00
C THR A 33 -3.64 0.90 -5.31
N LYS A 34 -2.71 1.54 -4.58
CA LYS A 34 -2.97 2.84 -3.93
C LYS A 34 -3.34 3.91 -4.95
N ASN A 35 -2.67 3.92 -6.10
CA ASN A 35 -2.87 4.90 -7.16
C ASN A 35 -4.23 4.70 -7.84
N ALA A 36 -4.54 3.45 -8.20
CA ALA A 36 -5.82 3.07 -8.80
C ALA A 36 -6.99 3.27 -7.83
N ALA A 37 -6.81 2.96 -6.55
CA ALA A 37 -7.84 3.16 -5.52
C ALA A 37 -8.14 4.65 -5.28
N ARG A 38 -7.12 5.52 -5.31
CA ARG A 38 -7.32 6.98 -5.22
C ARG A 38 -8.11 7.51 -6.39
N ALA A 39 -7.70 7.15 -7.61
CA ALA A 39 -8.41 7.53 -8.81
C ALA A 39 -9.89 7.09 -8.71
N MET A 40 -10.14 5.82 -8.36
CA MET A 40 -11.49 5.30 -8.15
C MET A 40 -12.29 6.07 -7.08
N ASN A 41 -11.63 6.48 -6.00
CA ASN A 41 -12.26 7.26 -4.93
C ASN A 41 -12.62 8.68 -5.38
N GLU A 42 -11.74 9.34 -6.12
CA GLU A 42 -11.98 10.66 -6.71
C GLU A 42 -13.11 10.60 -7.76
N PHE A 43 -13.12 9.58 -8.62
CA PHE A 43 -14.21 9.37 -9.57
C PHE A 43 -15.56 9.21 -8.88
N LYS A 44 -15.61 8.50 -7.74
CA LYS A 44 -16.84 8.34 -6.94
C LYS A 44 -17.28 9.64 -6.27
N LYS A 45 -16.35 10.43 -5.72
CA LYS A 45 -16.65 11.73 -5.12
C LYS A 45 -17.30 12.69 -6.12
N VAL A 46 -16.70 12.77 -7.32
CA VAL A 46 -17.24 13.60 -8.42
C VAL A 46 -18.63 13.11 -8.85
N GLN A 47 -18.82 11.79 -8.96
CA GLN A 47 -20.12 11.21 -9.32
C GLN A 47 -21.22 11.49 -8.27
N ASN A 48 -20.86 11.55 -6.99
CA ASN A 48 -21.80 11.82 -5.90
C ASN A 48 -22.03 13.32 -5.65
N GLY A 49 -21.38 14.22 -6.39
CA GLY A 49 -21.46 15.66 -6.17
C GLY A 49 -20.85 16.13 -4.85
N GLU A 50 -19.97 15.32 -4.25
CA GLU A 50 -19.22 15.63 -3.03
C GLU A 50 -17.92 16.36 -3.43
N ASP A 51 -18.04 17.64 -3.76
CA ASP A 51 -16.93 18.55 -4.12
C ASP A 51 -16.07 18.98 -2.91
N ASP A 52 -15.85 18.09 -1.93
CA ASP A 52 -15.04 18.43 -0.76
C ASP A 52 -13.55 18.05 -0.94
N GLU A 53 -12.81 19.13 -1.16
CA GLU A 53 -11.38 19.30 -1.34
C GLU A 53 -10.56 18.68 -0.19
N LYS A 54 -9.82 17.60 -0.50
CA LYS A 54 -8.55 17.31 0.19
C LYS A 54 -7.68 16.38 -0.65
N PRO A 55 -6.42 16.72 -0.94
CA PRO A 55 -5.53 15.85 -1.69
C PRO A 55 -5.28 14.57 -0.88
N ALA A 56 -5.56 13.42 -1.48
CA ALA A 56 -5.38 12.13 -0.84
C ALA A 56 -3.87 11.80 -0.75
N VAL A 57 -3.24 12.17 0.37
CA VAL A 57 -2.03 11.63 1.03
C VAL A 57 -1.00 10.97 0.10
N GLU A 58 -0.14 11.70 -0.59
CA GLU A 58 1.02 11.11 -1.31
C GLU A 58 1.91 10.29 -0.35
N PRO A 59 2.14 8.98 -0.57
CA PRO A 59 3.24 8.30 0.07
C PRO A 59 4.47 8.59 -0.77
N SER A 60 5.14 9.70 -0.44
CA SER A 60 6.52 9.95 -0.82
C SER A 60 7.35 8.69 -0.52
N SER A 61 7.89 8.11 -1.59
CA SER A 61 9.02 7.20 -1.47
C SER A 61 10.19 8.01 -0.89
N THR A 62 10.44 7.90 0.42
CA THR A 62 11.78 7.93 1.06
C THR A 62 11.59 7.87 2.58
N GLU A 63 11.74 6.68 3.16
CA GLU A 63 12.36 6.55 4.48
C GLU A 63 13.16 5.25 4.47
N ALA A 64 14.33 5.32 3.85
CA ALA A 64 15.40 4.35 4.02
C ALA A 64 16.70 5.13 4.21
N GLY A 65 17.16 5.21 5.45
CA GLY A 65 18.50 5.65 5.82
C GLY A 65 18.61 7.11 6.25
N ASN A 66 18.53 7.36 7.57
CA ASN A 66 19.63 7.91 8.36
C ASN A 66 19.16 8.27 9.79
N ARG A 67 19.00 7.25 10.65
CA ARG A 67 18.97 7.44 12.11
C ARG A 67 20.38 7.23 12.66
N GLY A 68 21.28 8.14 12.31
CA GLY A 68 22.63 8.22 12.86
C GLY A 68 22.78 9.52 13.66
N ALA A 69 22.82 9.37 14.98
CA ALA A 69 23.43 10.28 15.95
C ALA A 69 22.91 11.74 16.03
N GLU A 70 21.92 12.01 16.90
CA GLU A 70 21.80 13.33 17.51
C GLU A 70 21.19 13.26 18.93
N GLY A 71 22.05 13.49 19.92
CA GLY A 71 21.78 14.28 21.13
C GLY A 71 20.65 13.87 22.07
N VAL A 72 20.85 12.84 22.90
CA VAL A 72 20.14 12.76 24.18
C VAL A 72 20.79 13.75 25.14
N ARG A 73 20.26 14.98 25.11
CA ARG A 73 20.45 16.05 26.09
C ARG A 73 19.89 15.56 27.43
N GLU A 74 20.79 15.12 28.30
CA GLU A 74 20.50 14.72 29.67
C GLU A 74 20.19 15.97 30.51
N GLU A 75 18.91 16.37 30.51
CA GLU A 75 18.39 17.28 31.52
C GLU A 75 18.14 16.49 32.82
N ARG A 76 19.19 16.30 33.61
CA ARG A 76 19.01 16.08 35.05
C ARG A 76 18.77 17.44 35.68
N GLY A 77 17.48 17.69 35.91
CA GLY A 77 16.94 18.85 36.60
C GLY A 77 17.65 19.14 37.92
N GLY A 78 17.93 20.42 38.10
CA GLY A 78 18.21 20.99 39.40
C GLY A 78 16.94 21.12 40.22
N SER A 79 17.18 21.07 41.55
CA SER A 79 16.52 21.83 42.62
C SER A 79 15.00 21.80 42.75
#